data_AF-A0A147B8J8-F1
#
_entry.id   AF-A0A147B8J8-F1
#
_cell.length_a   1.000
_cell.length_b   1.000
_cell.length_c   1.000
_cell.angle_alpha   90.00
_cell.angle_beta   90.00
_cell.angle_gamma   90.00
#
_symmetry.space_group_name_H-M   'P 1'
#
loop_
_entity.id
_entity.type
_entity.pdbx_description
1 polymer ?
#
loop_
_entity_poly.entity_id
_entity_poly.type
_entity_poly.pdbx_seq_one_letter_code
_entity_poly.pdbx_strand_id
1 'polypeptide(L)'
;VRVHLLRDDIPSALAVFETCTKQYKHTPMKRELSKQLITNGDHANLQKVVDLSTEVHGEMNTLYDLASYFLECGQPRQAQKIFETPGLRARHQRLELICEGFLMKDMVTELEHLVHVTKDLFDVDRDAMYYSLLKAYAKTGDADKALEVWTKMQEENVQPSARTLHFLGKLLQDHGHTTLPFAMPEEEAVQVPVPTGRRLRTPFVARLAIDVDKALQEKQRLEER
;
A
#
# COMPACT_ATOMS: atom_id res chain seq x y z
N VAL A 1 15.52 14.96 13.85
CA VAL A 1 15.73 13.50 13.70
C VAL A 1 16.72 13.16 12.59
N ARG A 2 16.44 13.47 11.31
CA ARG A 2 17.30 13.06 10.16
C ARG A 2 18.81 13.31 10.32
N VAL A 3 19.21 14.49 10.81
CA VAL A 3 20.65 14.81 11.01
C VAL A 3 21.36 13.88 11.98
N HIS A 4 20.66 13.37 13.01
CA HIS A 4 21.21 12.43 13.98
C HIS A 4 21.27 11.01 13.40
N LEU A 5 20.24 10.59 12.65
CA LEU A 5 20.25 9.29 11.95
C LEU A 5 21.41 9.19 10.94
N LEU A 6 21.73 10.28 10.23
CA LEU A 6 22.86 10.32 9.29
C LEU A 6 24.24 10.26 9.98
N ARG A 7 24.29 10.46 11.29
CA ARG A 7 25.50 10.40 12.12
C ARG A 7 25.53 9.14 13.00
N ASP A 8 24.58 8.22 12.80
CA ASP A 8 24.33 7.05 13.65
C ASP A 8 24.17 7.38 15.15
N ASP A 9 23.74 8.60 15.45
CA ASP A 9 23.46 9.09 16.80
C ASP A 9 22.01 8.77 17.19
N ILE A 10 21.76 7.48 17.45
CA ILE A 10 20.44 6.95 17.82
C ILE A 10 19.86 7.63 19.08
N PRO A 11 20.62 7.85 20.17
CA PRO A 11 20.08 8.49 21.37
C PRO A 11 19.51 9.89 21.09
N SER A 12 20.25 10.74 20.37
CA SER A 12 19.75 12.08 20.03
C SER A 12 18.61 12.02 19.00
N ALA A 13 18.66 11.08 18.05
CA ALA A 13 17.57 10.88 17.10
C ALA A 13 16.25 10.56 17.83
N LEU A 14 16.29 9.66 18.81
CA LEU A 14 15.16 9.27 19.65
C LEU A 14 14.66 10.42 20.53
N ALA A 15 15.57 11.19 21.16
CA ALA A 15 15.18 12.33 21.99
C ALA A 15 14.41 13.40 21.18
N VAL A 16 14.87 13.69 19.97
CA VAL A 16 14.16 14.62 19.07
C VAL A 16 12.85 14.00 18.56
N PHE A 17 12.84 12.72 18.22
CA PHE A 17 11.64 12.00 17.80
C PHE A 17 10.54 12.04 18.87
N GLU A 18 10.91 11.75 20.12
CA GLU A 18 10.01 11.75 21.27
C GLU A 18 9.46 13.16 21.53
N THR A 19 10.32 14.18 21.51
CA THR A 19 9.91 15.58 21.66
C THR A 19 8.89 15.96 20.59
N CYS A 20 9.16 15.62 19.32
CA CYS A 20 8.24 15.90 18.22
C CYS A 20 6.89 15.19 18.39
N THR A 21 6.91 13.91 18.78
CA THR A 21 5.71 13.11 19.00
C THR A 21 4.86 13.71 20.12
N LYS A 22 5.47 14.00 21.27
CA LYS A 22 4.74 14.50 22.45
C LYS A 22 4.19 15.91 22.25
N GLN A 23 4.99 16.81 21.68
CA GLN A 23 4.63 18.21 21.56
C GLN A 23 3.74 18.50 20.35
N TYR A 24 3.98 17.85 19.20
CA TYR A 24 3.32 18.18 17.94
C TYR A 24 2.47 17.03 17.37
N LYS A 25 2.37 15.89 18.07
CA LYS A 25 1.63 14.70 17.60
C LYS A 25 2.06 14.27 16.20
N HIS A 26 3.36 14.32 15.94
CA HIS A 26 3.95 13.97 14.66
C HIS A 26 5.16 13.05 14.88
N THR A 27 5.33 12.02 14.04
CA THR A 27 6.40 11.02 14.14
C THR A 27 7.42 11.16 12.98
N PRO A 28 8.31 12.17 13.03
CA PRO A 28 9.25 12.43 11.94
C PRO A 28 10.26 11.29 11.75
N MET A 29 10.55 10.90 10.51
CA MET A 29 11.54 9.85 10.20
C MET A 29 11.28 8.49 10.88
N LYS A 30 10.03 8.18 11.26
CA LYS A 30 9.70 6.93 11.97
C LYS A 30 10.23 5.68 11.25
N ARG A 31 10.12 5.65 9.91
CA ARG A 31 10.53 4.52 9.10
C ARG A 31 12.03 4.27 9.20
N GLU A 32 12.84 5.29 8.92
CA GLU A 32 14.30 5.16 8.90
C GLU A 32 14.84 4.86 10.30
N LEU A 33 14.30 5.51 11.34
CA LEU A 33 14.66 5.24 12.73
C LEU A 33 14.32 3.80 13.12
N SER A 34 13.09 3.33 12.86
CA SER A 34 12.71 1.95 13.14
C SER A 34 13.57 0.94 12.39
N LYS A 35 13.86 1.18 11.10
CA LYS A 35 14.72 0.30 10.31
C LYS A 35 16.14 0.20 10.88
N GLN A 36 16.76 1.31 11.25
CA GLN A 36 18.08 1.30 11.91
C GLN A 36 18.05 0.51 13.22
N LEU A 37 17.02 0.71 14.06
CA LEU A 37 16.87 -0.02 15.32
C LEU A 37 16.67 -1.53 15.08
N ILE A 38 15.89 -1.93 14.08
CA ILE A 38 15.70 -3.33 13.69
C ILE A 38 17.02 -3.96 13.24
N THR A 39 17.78 -3.28 12.36
CA THR A 39 19.08 -3.77 11.88
C THR A 39 20.09 -3.88 13.01
N ASN A 40 20.05 -2.98 13.99
CA ASN A 40 20.94 -2.99 15.16
C ASN A 40 20.49 -3.97 16.26
N GLY A 41 19.32 -4.60 16.14
CA GLY A 41 18.77 -5.47 17.19
C GLY A 41 18.36 -4.73 18.47
N ASP A 42 18.14 -3.42 18.40
CA ASP A 42 17.78 -2.60 19.56
C ASP A 42 16.28 -2.64 19.83
N HIS A 43 15.85 -3.75 20.42
CA HIS A 43 14.44 -4.00 20.72
C HIS A 43 13.84 -3.02 21.73
N ALA A 44 14.64 -2.54 22.69
CA ALA A 44 14.17 -1.64 23.73
C ALA A 44 13.79 -0.27 23.15
N ASN A 45 14.67 0.31 22.34
CA ASN A 45 14.37 1.59 21.69
C ASN A 45 13.34 1.44 20.58
N LEU A 46 13.29 0.30 19.89
CA LEU A 46 12.24 0.02 18.91
C LEU A 46 10.85 0.01 19.58
N GLN A 47 10.71 -0.63 20.75
CA GLN A 47 9.47 -0.63 21.51
C GLN A 47 9.04 0.80 21.86
N LYS A 48 9.98 1.64 22.31
CA LYS A 48 9.69 3.05 22.60
C LYS A 48 9.17 3.81 21.38
N VAL A 49 9.71 3.57 20.19
CA VAL A 49 9.21 4.18 18.95
C VAL A 49 7.81 3.68 18.61
N VAL A 50 7.53 2.40 18.83
CA VAL A 50 6.21 1.79 18.61
C VAL A 50 5.17 2.36 19.56
N ASP A 51 5.48 2.48 20.86
CA ASP A 51 4.56 3.04 21.86
C ASP A 51 4.18 4.49 21.51
N LEU A 52 5.19 5.32 21.25
CA LEU A 52 5.01 6.72 20.82
C LEU A 52 4.22 6.84 19.50
N SER A 53 4.46 5.94 18.55
CA SER A 53 3.73 5.94 17.27
C SER A 53 2.29 5.48 17.42
N THR A 54 2.04 4.54 18.33
CA THR A 54 0.70 4.03 18.64
C THR A 54 -0.17 5.12 19.24
N GLU A 55 0.37 5.97 20.12
CA GLU A 55 -0.34 7.12 20.67
C GLU A 55 -0.79 8.13 19.60
N VAL A 56 -0.08 8.24 18.47
CA VAL A 56 -0.36 9.22 17.41
C VAL A 56 -1.21 8.64 16.29
N HIS A 57 -0.85 7.45 15.80
CA HIS A 57 -1.43 6.85 14.60
C HIS A 57 -2.43 5.72 14.90
N GLY A 58 -2.52 5.30 16.16
CA GLY A 58 -3.25 4.11 16.57
C GLY A 58 -2.44 2.83 16.38
N GLU A 59 -2.84 1.80 17.13
CA GLU A 59 -2.15 0.51 17.21
C GLU A 59 -2.11 -0.20 15.87
N MET A 60 -3.26 -0.36 15.21
CA MET A 60 -3.34 -1.06 13.92
C MET A 60 -2.40 -0.43 12.89
N ASN A 61 -2.41 0.89 12.70
CA ASN A 61 -1.55 1.54 11.71
C ASN A 61 -0.06 1.33 12.01
N THR A 62 0.31 1.40 13.29
CA THR A 62 1.67 1.19 13.77
C THR A 62 2.12 -0.25 13.56
N LEU A 63 1.25 -1.24 13.77
CA LEU A 63 1.55 -2.65 13.49
C LEU A 63 1.79 -2.91 11.99
N TYR A 64 0.97 -2.34 11.10
CA TYR A 64 1.20 -2.46 9.65
C TYR A 64 2.51 -1.79 9.23
N ASP A 65 2.82 -0.61 9.80
CA ASP A 65 4.11 0.06 9.56
C ASP A 65 5.27 -0.84 10.03
N LEU A 66 5.19 -1.37 11.26
CA LEU A 66 6.23 -2.22 11.85
C LEU A 66 6.44 -3.51 11.05
N ALA A 67 5.36 -4.16 10.60
CA ALA A 67 5.44 -5.33 9.73
C ALA A 67 6.15 -4.99 8.41
N SER A 68 5.82 -3.86 7.79
CA SER A 68 6.51 -3.41 6.57
C SER A 68 8.00 -3.14 6.82
N TYR A 69 8.37 -2.57 7.98
CA TYR A 69 9.77 -2.32 8.32
C TYR A 69 10.55 -3.61 8.55
N PHE A 70 9.95 -4.62 9.19
CA PHE A 70 10.57 -5.94 9.34
C PHE A 70 10.78 -6.62 7.99
N LEU A 71 9.81 -6.53 7.07
CA LEU A 71 9.96 -7.05 5.71
C LEU A 71 11.10 -6.36 4.97
N GLU A 72 11.16 -5.03 5.01
CA GLU A 72 12.24 -4.23 4.39
C GLU A 72 13.62 -4.49 4.99
N CYS A 73 13.70 -4.99 6.22
CA CYS A 73 14.95 -5.37 6.88
C CYS A 73 15.27 -6.87 6.71
N GLY A 74 14.54 -7.60 5.85
CA GLY A 74 14.78 -9.03 5.61
C GLY A 74 14.39 -9.92 6.79
N GLN A 75 13.47 -9.49 7.65
CA GLN A 75 13.00 -10.23 8.82
C GLN A 75 11.52 -10.68 8.69
N PRO A 76 11.17 -11.50 7.68
CA PRO A 76 9.77 -11.88 7.43
C PRO A 76 9.14 -12.65 8.60
N ARG A 77 9.93 -13.40 9.37
CA ARG A 77 9.44 -14.13 10.56
C ARG A 77 8.90 -13.21 11.65
N GLN A 78 9.46 -12.01 11.81
CA GLN A 78 8.95 -11.04 12.79
C GLN A 78 7.69 -10.33 12.28
N ALA A 79 7.64 -10.03 10.97
CA ALA A 79 6.43 -9.53 10.33
C ALA A 79 5.28 -10.53 10.43
N GLN A 80 5.56 -11.84 10.26
CA GLN A 80 4.59 -12.91 10.41
C GLN A 80 3.94 -12.93 11.80
N LYS A 81 4.73 -12.85 12.88
CA LYS A 81 4.20 -12.78 14.25
C LYS A 81 3.26 -11.60 14.47
N ILE A 82 3.51 -10.47 13.80
CA ILE A 82 2.61 -9.32 13.87
C ILE A 82 1.27 -9.67 13.21
N PHE A 83 1.30 -10.28 12.02
CA PHE A 83 0.07 -10.66 11.31
C PHE A 83 -0.71 -11.81 11.98
N GLU A 84 -0.03 -12.67 12.75
CA GLU A 84 -0.65 -13.74 13.55
C GLU A 84 -1.25 -13.23 14.87
N THR A 85 -1.12 -11.95 15.21
CA THR A 85 -1.66 -11.40 16.45
C THR A 85 -3.18 -11.54 16.50
N PRO A 86 -3.75 -12.21 17.54
CA PRO A 86 -5.19 -12.42 17.63
C PRO A 86 -5.98 -11.11 17.56
N GLY A 87 -7.02 -11.10 16.71
CA GLY A 87 -7.89 -9.94 16.52
C GLY A 87 -7.41 -8.94 15.46
N LEU A 88 -6.21 -9.11 14.90
CA LEU A 88 -5.80 -8.35 13.72
C LEU A 88 -6.59 -8.81 12.49
N ARG A 89 -7.10 -7.84 11.73
CA ARG A 89 -7.81 -8.07 10.46
C ARG A 89 -7.14 -7.32 9.32
N ALA A 90 -7.35 -7.81 8.11
CA ALA A 90 -6.88 -7.18 6.90
C ALA A 90 -7.43 -5.77 6.75
N ARG A 91 -6.54 -4.84 6.45
CA ARG A 91 -6.87 -3.47 6.03
C ARG A 91 -6.44 -3.33 4.58
N HIS A 92 -7.35 -3.62 3.67
CA HIS A 92 -7.12 -3.63 2.21
C HIS A 92 -6.30 -2.43 1.72
N GLN A 93 -6.73 -1.20 2.05
CA GLN A 93 -6.02 0.01 1.67
C GLN A 93 -4.57 0.06 2.21
N ARG A 94 -4.31 -0.44 3.42
CA ARG A 94 -2.96 -0.45 4.00
C ARG A 94 -2.07 -1.48 3.31
N LEU A 95 -2.60 -2.68 3.06
CA LEU A 95 -1.89 -3.73 2.31
C LEU A 95 -1.57 -3.27 0.88
N GLU A 96 -2.54 -2.65 0.20
CA GLU A 96 -2.37 -2.09 -1.14
C GLU A 96 -1.24 -1.05 -1.17
N LEU A 97 -1.23 -0.11 -0.22
CA LEU A 97 -0.15 0.90 -0.12
C LEU A 97 1.23 0.27 0.12
N ILE A 98 1.31 -0.81 0.91
CA ILE A 98 2.58 -1.52 1.13
C ILE A 98 3.00 -2.24 -0.16
N CYS A 99 2.08 -2.94 -0.83
CA CYS A 99 2.31 -3.61 -2.10
C CYS A 99 2.80 -2.64 -3.17
N GLU A 100 2.12 -1.50 -3.34
CA GLU A 100 2.53 -0.43 -4.25
C GLU A 100 3.90 0.13 -3.90
N GLY A 101 4.17 0.34 -2.60
CA GLY A 101 5.47 0.80 -2.11
C GLY A 101 6.61 -0.15 -2.47
N PHE A 102 6.40 -1.47 -2.37
CA PHE A 102 7.38 -2.48 -2.80
C PHE A 102 7.51 -2.56 -4.32
N LEU A 103 6.40 -2.50 -5.05
CA LEU A 103 6.40 -2.48 -6.52
C LEU A 103 7.15 -1.27 -7.10
N MET A 104 7.01 -0.10 -6.49
CA MET A 104 7.71 1.11 -6.94
C MET A 104 9.22 1.06 -6.69
N LYS A 105 9.66 0.22 -5.74
CA LYS A 105 11.07 0.05 -5.35
C LYS A 105 11.70 -1.22 -5.91
N ASP A 106 10.96 -1.95 -6.75
CA ASP A 106 11.35 -3.24 -7.30
C ASP A 106 11.77 -4.26 -6.22
N MET A 107 11.14 -4.18 -5.03
CA MET A 107 11.35 -5.04 -3.88
C MET A 107 10.50 -6.32 -4.00
N VAL A 108 10.83 -7.14 -5.01
CA VAL A 108 10.04 -8.33 -5.36
C VAL A 108 10.05 -9.37 -4.24
N THR A 109 11.20 -9.62 -3.62
CA THR A 109 11.34 -10.59 -2.53
C THR A 109 10.54 -10.18 -1.29
N GLU A 110 10.51 -8.90 -0.94
CA GLU A 110 9.71 -8.40 0.19
C GLU A 110 8.22 -8.46 -0.11
N LEU A 111 7.81 -8.29 -1.37
CA LEU A 111 6.43 -8.51 -1.79
C LEU A 111 6.04 -9.99 -1.74
N GLU A 112 6.91 -10.91 -2.18
CA GLU A 112 6.73 -12.36 -2.01
C GLU A 112 6.52 -12.70 -0.53
N HIS A 113 7.38 -12.17 0.35
CA HIS A 113 7.26 -12.34 1.79
C HIS A 113 5.95 -11.76 2.33
N LEU A 114 5.54 -10.55 1.91
CA LEU A 114 4.27 -9.95 2.34
C LEU A 114 3.07 -10.84 1.99
N VAL A 115 3.01 -11.34 0.75
CA VAL A 115 1.95 -12.25 0.29
C VAL A 115 1.93 -13.53 1.12
N HIS A 116 3.10 -14.05 1.48
CA HIS A 116 3.22 -15.24 2.32
C HIS A 116 2.75 -14.99 3.77
N VAL A 117 3.30 -13.97 4.44
CA VAL A 117 3.02 -13.74 5.88
C VAL A 117 1.60 -13.25 6.16
N THR A 118 0.88 -12.82 5.13
CA THR A 118 -0.53 -12.39 5.24
C THR A 118 -1.51 -13.51 4.87
N LYS A 119 -1.05 -14.73 4.60
CA LYS A 119 -1.90 -15.86 4.18
C LYS A 119 -3.04 -16.14 5.16
N ASP A 120 -2.71 -16.21 6.45
CA ASP A 120 -3.66 -16.56 7.52
C ASP A 120 -4.31 -15.32 8.17
N LEU A 121 -4.10 -14.13 7.58
CA LEU A 121 -4.70 -12.89 8.08
C LEU A 121 -6.19 -12.86 7.73
N PHE A 122 -7.03 -12.67 8.75
CA PHE A 122 -8.49 -12.64 8.57
C PHE A 122 -8.94 -11.50 7.63
N ASP A 123 -9.92 -11.78 6.77
CA ASP A 123 -10.50 -10.88 5.75
C ASP A 123 -9.50 -10.39 4.67
N VAL A 124 -8.36 -11.05 4.47
CA VAL A 124 -7.41 -10.65 3.42
C VAL A 124 -7.92 -10.99 2.02
N ASP A 125 -7.89 -10.02 1.11
CA ASP A 125 -8.11 -10.26 -0.32
C ASP A 125 -6.88 -10.92 -0.95
N ARG A 126 -6.88 -12.24 -1.01
CA ARG A 126 -5.78 -13.02 -1.61
C ARG A 126 -5.61 -12.74 -3.11
N ASP A 127 -6.69 -12.49 -3.86
CA ASP A 127 -6.59 -12.16 -5.30
C ASP A 127 -5.83 -10.85 -5.50
N ALA A 128 -6.12 -9.82 -4.71
CA ALA A 128 -5.40 -8.54 -4.77
C ALA A 128 -3.91 -8.68 -4.38
N MET A 129 -3.60 -9.54 -3.41
CA MET A 129 -2.21 -9.83 -3.01
C MET A 129 -1.44 -10.51 -4.16
N TYR A 130 -2.00 -11.55 -4.76
CA TYR A 130 -1.39 -12.24 -5.90
C TYR A 130 -1.31 -11.37 -7.15
N TYR A 131 -2.34 -10.56 -7.42
CA TYR A 131 -2.32 -9.58 -8.52
C TYR A 131 -1.15 -8.60 -8.38
N SER A 132 -0.84 -8.16 -7.16
CA SER A 132 0.32 -7.31 -6.90
C SER A 132 1.63 -8.02 -7.20
N LEU A 133 1.74 -9.31 -6.85
CA LEU A 133 2.92 -10.11 -7.15
C LEU A 133 3.10 -10.35 -8.65
N LEU A 134 2.02 -10.59 -9.39
CA LEU A 134 2.05 -10.68 -10.85
C LEU A 134 2.55 -9.38 -11.51
N LYS A 135 2.13 -8.21 -11.00
CA LYS A 135 2.66 -6.92 -11.46
C LYS A 135 4.18 -6.82 -11.24
N ALA A 136 4.70 -7.39 -10.15
CA ALA A 136 6.13 -7.39 -9.89
C ALA A 136 6.89 -8.26 -10.91
N TYR A 137 6.40 -9.49 -11.16
CA TYR A 137 7.02 -10.38 -12.13
C TYR A 137 6.92 -9.89 -13.57
N ALA A 138 5.84 -9.18 -13.91
CA ALA A 138 5.73 -8.51 -15.20
C ALA A 138 6.83 -7.47 -15.43
N LYS A 139 7.26 -6.76 -14.38
CA LYS A 139 8.37 -5.79 -14.47
C LYS A 139 9.72 -6.48 -14.64
N THR A 140 9.91 -7.65 -14.03
CA THR A 140 11.18 -8.41 -14.11
C THR A 140 11.22 -9.37 -15.29
N GLY A 141 10.10 -9.59 -15.99
CA GLY A 141 9.98 -10.53 -17.11
C GLY A 141 10.00 -12.00 -16.67
N ASP A 142 9.61 -12.30 -15.44
CA ASP A 142 9.70 -13.63 -14.83
C ASP A 142 8.39 -14.41 -15.01
N ALA A 143 8.18 -14.94 -16.21
CA ALA A 143 6.96 -15.67 -16.58
C ALA A 143 6.80 -16.99 -15.81
N ASP A 144 7.91 -17.68 -15.49
CA ASP A 144 7.89 -18.92 -14.73
C ASP A 144 7.35 -18.68 -13.31
N LYS A 145 7.81 -17.63 -12.63
CA LYS A 145 7.24 -17.24 -11.33
C LYS A 145 5.79 -16.79 -11.41
N ALA A 146 5.35 -16.23 -12.54
CA ALA A 146 3.93 -15.94 -12.74
C ALA A 146 3.07 -17.21 -12.84
N LEU A 147 3.58 -18.30 -13.43
CA LEU A 147 2.94 -19.62 -13.39
C LEU A 147 2.95 -20.21 -11.98
N GLU A 148 4.00 -20.00 -11.19
CA GLU A 148 3.99 -20.43 -9.78
C GLU A 148 2.89 -19.72 -8.99
N VAL A 149 2.61 -18.44 -9.28
CA VAL A 149 1.50 -17.72 -8.66
C VAL A 149 0.17 -18.37 -9.00
N TRP A 150 -0.05 -18.75 -10.27
CA TRP A 150 -1.24 -19.50 -10.66
C TRP A 150 -1.41 -20.78 -9.84
N THR A 151 -0.37 -21.58 -9.73
CA THR A 151 -0.38 -22.82 -8.94
C THR A 151 -0.71 -22.55 -7.47
N LYS A 152 -0.09 -21.54 -6.86
CA LYS A 152 -0.35 -21.14 -5.47
C LYS A 152 -1.79 -20.67 -5.25
N MET A 153 -2.36 -19.93 -6.21
CA MET A 153 -3.78 -19.52 -6.14
C MET A 153 -4.70 -20.75 -6.10
N GLN A 154 -4.41 -21.79 -6.90
CA GLN A 154 -5.19 -23.03 -6.87
C GLN A 154 -5.03 -23.79 -5.55
N GLU A 155 -3.80 -23.92 -5.04
CA GLU A 155 -3.52 -24.58 -3.75
C GLU A 155 -4.21 -23.88 -2.57
N GLU A 156 -4.30 -22.55 -2.60
CA GLU A 156 -5.00 -21.75 -1.59
C GLU A 156 -6.52 -21.63 -1.86
N ASN A 157 -7.04 -22.29 -2.89
CA ASN A 157 -8.45 -22.20 -3.33
C ASN A 157 -8.92 -20.76 -3.60
N VAL A 158 -8.00 -19.89 -4.03
CA VAL A 158 -8.30 -18.50 -4.40
C VAL A 158 -8.96 -18.50 -5.76
N GLN A 159 -10.13 -17.88 -5.86
CA GLN A 159 -10.82 -17.64 -7.13
C GLN A 159 -10.29 -16.34 -7.75
N PRO A 160 -9.45 -16.41 -8.81
CA PRO A 160 -8.84 -15.23 -9.38
C PRO A 160 -9.90 -14.35 -10.06
N SER A 161 -9.81 -13.04 -9.87
CA SER A 161 -10.73 -12.12 -10.54
C SER A 161 -10.48 -12.09 -12.05
N ALA A 162 -11.48 -11.64 -12.82
CA ALA A 162 -11.32 -11.48 -14.26
C ALA A 162 -10.13 -10.56 -14.61
N ARG A 163 -9.90 -9.51 -13.81
CA ARG A 163 -8.73 -8.64 -13.93
C ARG A 163 -7.42 -9.42 -13.80
N THR A 164 -7.32 -10.29 -12.81
CA THR A 164 -6.14 -11.10 -12.54
C THR A 164 -5.88 -12.11 -13.65
N LEU A 165 -6.91 -12.83 -14.11
CA LEU A 165 -6.80 -13.78 -15.21
C LEU A 165 -6.36 -13.13 -16.51
N HIS A 166 -6.95 -11.98 -16.87
CA HIS A 166 -6.54 -11.22 -18.05
C HIS A 166 -5.08 -10.77 -17.97
N PHE A 167 -4.67 -10.25 -16.82
CA PHE A 167 -3.30 -9.79 -16.61
C PHE A 167 -2.29 -10.94 -16.70
N LEU A 168 -2.56 -12.05 -16.01
CA LEU A 168 -1.71 -13.23 -16.05
C LEU A 168 -1.64 -13.82 -17.47
N GLY A 169 -2.79 -13.97 -18.15
CA GLY A 169 -2.85 -14.52 -19.50
C GLY A 169 -2.02 -13.69 -20.48
N LYS A 170 -2.15 -12.36 -20.41
CA LYS A 170 -1.35 -11.45 -21.23
C LYS A 170 0.14 -11.58 -20.90
N LEU A 171 0.51 -11.58 -19.63
CA LEU A 171 1.89 -11.73 -19.20
C LEU A 171 2.52 -13.01 -19.78
N LEU A 172 1.82 -14.14 -19.70
CA LEU A 172 2.31 -15.41 -20.23
C LEU A 172 2.43 -15.40 -21.76
N GLN A 173 1.45 -14.82 -22.46
CA GLN A 173 1.48 -14.68 -23.92
C GLN A 173 2.63 -13.79 -24.40
N ASP A 174 2.85 -12.66 -23.73
CA ASP A 174 3.94 -11.72 -24.03
C ASP A 174 5.32 -12.39 -23.86
N HIS A 175 5.41 -13.44 -23.04
CA HIS A 175 6.60 -14.25 -22.81
C HIS A 175 6.61 -15.61 -23.56
N GLY A 176 5.75 -15.78 -24.56
CA GLY A 176 5.82 -16.90 -25.51
C GLY A 176 5.04 -18.16 -25.11
N HIS A 177 4.24 -18.12 -24.04
CA HIS A 177 3.35 -19.23 -23.70
C HIS A 177 2.11 -19.22 -24.60
N THR A 178 2.03 -20.18 -25.52
CA THR A 178 0.92 -20.29 -26.49
C THR A 178 -0.34 -20.93 -25.90
N THR A 179 -0.20 -21.70 -24.82
CA THR A 179 -1.31 -22.38 -24.14
C THR A 179 -1.38 -21.90 -22.70
N LEU A 180 -2.54 -21.37 -22.31
CA LEU A 180 -2.80 -20.95 -20.93
C LEU A 180 -3.38 -22.11 -20.12
N PRO A 181 -3.00 -22.27 -18.85
CA PRO A 181 -3.54 -23.32 -17.98
C PRO A 181 -4.97 -23.03 -17.47
N PHE A 182 -5.58 -21.93 -17.91
CA PHE A 182 -6.92 -21.48 -17.55
C PHE A 182 -7.63 -20.87 -18.76
N ALA A 183 -8.95 -20.81 -18.67
CA ALA A 183 -9.76 -20.09 -19.65
C ALA A 183 -9.74 -18.58 -19.37
N MET A 184 -9.54 -17.78 -20.41
CA MET A 184 -9.68 -16.33 -20.31
C MET A 184 -11.17 -15.99 -20.15
N PRO A 185 -11.55 -15.17 -19.15
CA PRO A 185 -12.93 -14.72 -19.02
C PRO A 185 -13.36 -13.96 -20.26
N GLU A 186 -14.61 -14.14 -20.69
CA GLU A 186 -15.16 -13.35 -21.78
C GLU A 186 -15.29 -11.89 -21.34
N GLU A 187 -14.93 -10.96 -22.22
CA GLU A 187 -15.26 -9.54 -22.01
C GLU A 187 -16.78 -9.40 -22.07
N GLU A 188 -17.45 -9.39 -20.92
CA GLU A 188 -18.84 -8.95 -20.88
C GLU A 188 -18.88 -7.51 -21.40
N ALA A 189 -19.35 -7.36 -22.63
CA ALA A 189 -19.64 -6.06 -23.22
C ALA A 189 -20.69 -5.39 -22.33
N VAL A 190 -20.23 -4.54 -21.41
CA VAL A 190 -21.11 -3.68 -20.62
C VAL A 190 -21.86 -2.83 -21.63
N GLN A 191 -23.11 -3.22 -21.91
CA GLN A 191 -24.06 -2.37 -22.61
C GLN A 191 -24.34 -1.19 -21.70
N VAL A 192 -23.50 -0.16 -21.79
CA VAL A 192 -23.80 1.13 -21.19
C VAL A 192 -25.13 1.56 -21.79
N PRO A 193 -26.20 1.73 -21.01
CA PRO A 193 -27.45 2.24 -21.55
C PRO A 193 -27.12 3.59 -22.15
N VAL A 194 -27.18 3.69 -23.48
CA VAL A 194 -27.03 4.95 -24.18
C VAL A 194 -28.09 5.89 -23.60
N PRO A 195 -27.72 7.01 -22.95
CA PRO A 195 -28.72 7.94 -22.47
C PRO A 195 -29.40 8.55 -23.69
N THR A 196 -30.57 8.03 -24.05
CA THR A 196 -31.48 8.63 -25.04
C THR A 196 -32.14 9.85 -24.41
N GLY A 197 -31.32 10.88 -24.23
CA GLY A 197 -31.72 12.15 -23.67
C GLY A 197 -30.70 13.18 -24.08
N ARG A 198 -30.94 13.85 -25.21
CA ARG A 198 -30.15 14.98 -25.69
C ARG A 198 -30.32 16.16 -24.73
N ARG A 199 -29.67 16.10 -23.56
CA ARG A 199 -29.46 17.30 -22.74
C ARG A 199 -28.39 18.11 -23.44
N LEU A 200 -28.77 19.29 -23.93
CA LEU A 200 -27.85 20.31 -24.40
C LEU A 200 -26.75 20.49 -23.33
N ARG A 201 -25.54 20.03 -23.64
CA ARG A 201 -24.35 20.32 -22.82
C ARG A 201 -24.09 21.81 -22.95
N THR A 202 -24.43 22.58 -21.92
CA THR A 202 -23.84 23.90 -21.77
C THR A 202 -22.32 23.73 -21.58
N PRO A 203 -21.47 24.54 -22.23
CA PRO A 203 -20.02 24.45 -22.07
C PRO A 203 -19.65 24.56 -20.59
N PHE A 204 -18.70 23.74 -20.13
CA PHE A 204 -18.16 23.77 -18.76
C PHE A 204 -17.71 25.18 -18.34
N VAL A 205 -17.28 25.99 -19.32
CA VAL A 205 -16.89 27.40 -19.17
C VAL A 205 -18.03 28.28 -18.62
N ALA A 206 -19.30 27.97 -18.92
CA ALA A 206 -20.45 28.74 -18.46
C ALA A 206 -20.78 28.52 -16.96
N ARG A 207 -20.27 27.44 -16.34
CA ARG A 207 -20.47 27.15 -14.90
C ARG A 207 -19.40 27.77 -14.00
N LEU A 208 -18.28 28.22 -14.58
CA LEU A 208 -17.14 28.80 -13.85
C LEU A 208 -17.09 30.33 -13.93
N ALA A 209 -18.15 30.99 -14.40
CA ALA A 209 -18.32 32.42 -14.20
C ALA A 209 -18.62 32.72 -12.71
N ILE A 210 -17.62 32.49 -11.86
CA ILE A 210 -17.53 33.16 -10.58
C ILE A 210 -17.32 34.62 -10.93
N ASP A 211 -18.36 35.41 -10.73
CA ASP A 211 -18.32 36.86 -10.90
C ASP A 211 -17.41 37.43 -9.81
N VAL A 212 -16.11 37.51 -10.13
CA VAL A 212 -15.03 37.89 -9.20
C VAL A 212 -15.29 39.28 -8.62
N ASP A 213 -15.94 40.16 -9.38
CA ASP A 213 -16.31 41.50 -8.94
C ASP A 213 -17.37 41.47 -7.82
N LYS A 214 -18.34 40.55 -7.91
CA LYS A 214 -19.31 40.31 -6.83
C LYS A 214 -18.65 39.77 -5.57
N ALA A 215 -17.72 38.83 -5.70
CA ALA A 215 -17.00 38.25 -4.57
C ALA A 215 -16.09 39.29 -3.87
N LEU A 216 -15.50 40.21 -4.64
CA LEU A 216 -14.69 41.31 -4.11
C LEU A 216 -15.54 42.37 -3.39
N GLN A 217 -16.72 42.70 -3.92
CA GLN A 217 -17.64 43.63 -3.27
C GLN A 217 -18.18 43.09 -1.93
N GLU A 218 -18.46 41.79 -1.85
CA GLU A 218 -18.96 41.18 -0.62
C GLU A 218 -17.88 41.05 0.46
N LYS A 219 -16.61 40.85 0.07
CA LYS A 219 -15.46 40.90 0.99
C LYS A 219 -15.27 42.30 1.57
N GLN A 220 -15.31 43.35 0.73
CA GLN A 220 -15.19 44.74 1.20
C GLN A 220 -16.30 45.12 2.18
N ARG A 221 -17.53 44.64 1.93
CA ARG A 221 -18.69 44.90 2.80
C ARG A 221 -18.62 44.22 4.17
N LEU A 222 -17.86 43.12 4.28
CA LEU A 222 -17.63 42.39 5.53
C LEU A 222 -16.46 42.95 6.34
N GLU A 223 -15.51 43.62 5.69
CA GLU A 223 -14.36 44.26 6.35
C GLU A 223 -14.69 45.65 6.92
N GLU A 224 -15.83 46.24 6.54
CA GLU A 224 -16.34 47.54 7.06
C GLU A 224 -17.39 47.40 8.19
N ARG A 225 -17.60 46.20 8.75
CA ARG A 225 -18.46 45.93 9.91
C ARG A 225 -17.64 45.58 11.15
#